data_AF-K3WFQ6-F1
#
_entry.id   AF-K3WFQ6-F1
#
_cell.length_a   1.000
_cell.length_b   1.000
_cell.length_c   1.000
_cell.angle_alpha   90.00
_cell.angle_beta   90.00
_cell.angle_gamma   90.00
#
_symmetry.space_group_name_H-M   'P 1'
#
loop_
_entity.id
_entity.type
_entity.pdbx_description
1 polymer ?
#
loop_
_entity_poly.entity_id
_entity_poly.type
_entity_poly.pdbx_seq_one_letter_code
_entity_poly.pdbx_strand_id
1 'polypeptide(L)'
;WRQALQTLSILLRNTSLCLVCVWCITFCCSHGNIFASDTIAKQSNFEFLVGTAVSLHTLTYGISLIANVPVLLPLQFIRHPQGPAPRSNYRHIATIGFCAARLIRHTFVNFAASLTTLIIILVLSYRAPKSLRQLNPEYYGSALCIHGFTTAGAIAVSRIFRDETVIGRQLSRHTSKLRRMNTSRWRGGVVHYWRMYARLFPMVLLGMCAGMYVRIASKYRVSGALGVLWYTLGSLAIKFVLKEIAKIVIVKQRIHDPRKIFIIVGLPTVLIDTQVRIMLQRVQSIRYTLWWTLGMAMLEIATRLTKVVWVKHQLERRERVAHTRKTAPSSNIVAMVGDTICRHNHLGSMSRRHSSAHSATTLLKRFGTLRDDSQVIQWKLQMLTFQIAESYASMAAEYIAIVCSTSVLYFYWNHPKYDLNEYEPDAYDPDQSQGQTQSFQATALVIQVFVEIVVDYVSCVLEISNGIEFQEVQRYRVYLALLFLCIAAVNVHICVFVYRHVE
;
A
#
# COMPACT_ATOMS: atom_id res chain seq x y z
N TRP A 1 21.73 13.63 -9.25
CA TRP A 1 21.78 12.87 -10.51
C TRP A 1 21.94 11.35 -10.30
N ARG A 2 23.12 10.82 -9.93
CA ARG A 2 23.34 9.35 -9.77
C ARG A 2 22.34 8.67 -8.81
N GLN A 3 22.04 9.32 -7.69
CA GLN A 3 21.07 8.81 -6.71
C GLN A 3 19.64 8.73 -7.28
N ALA A 4 19.21 9.72 -8.09
CA ALA A 4 17.91 9.71 -8.76
C ALA A 4 17.79 8.52 -9.72
N LEU A 5 18.82 8.32 -10.55
CA LEU A 5 18.87 7.20 -11.49
C LEU A 5 18.84 5.84 -10.77
N GLN A 6 19.54 5.72 -9.64
CA GLN A 6 19.54 4.49 -8.84
C GLN A 6 18.16 4.20 -8.23
N THR A 7 17.49 5.22 -7.69
CA THR A 7 16.12 5.08 -7.15
C THR A 7 15.16 4.66 -8.25
N LEU A 8 15.21 5.30 -9.41
CA LEU A 8 14.36 4.97 -10.55
C LEU A 8 14.65 3.57 -11.10
N SER A 9 15.92 3.17 -11.19
CA SER A 9 16.31 1.82 -11.63
C SER A 9 15.78 0.72 -10.70
N ILE A 10 15.84 0.93 -9.38
CA ILE A 10 15.27 -0.02 -8.40
C ILE A 10 13.75 -0.08 -8.56
N LEU A 11 13.11 1.07 -8.75
CA LEU A 11 11.67 1.17 -8.96
C LEU A 11 11.26 0.40 -10.22
N LEU A 12 11.87 0.70 -11.37
CA LEU A 12 11.59 0.04 -12.64
C LEU A 12 11.82 -1.48 -12.58
N ARG A 13 12.90 -1.92 -11.91
CA ARG A 13 13.13 -3.36 -11.70
C ARG A 13 11.98 -3.99 -10.89
N ASN A 14 11.57 -3.36 -9.80
CA ASN A 14 10.48 -3.88 -8.97
C ASN A 14 9.14 -3.90 -9.73
N THR A 15 8.86 -2.85 -10.51
CA THR A 15 7.67 -2.76 -11.37
C THR A 15 7.69 -3.81 -12.47
N SER A 16 8.84 -4.10 -13.10
CA SER A 16 8.93 -5.11 -14.17
C SER A 16 8.51 -6.50 -13.68
N LEU A 17 8.83 -6.86 -12.44
CA LEU A 17 8.34 -8.09 -11.82
C LEU A 17 6.80 -8.05 -11.64
N CYS A 18 6.28 -6.92 -11.19
CA CYS A 18 4.83 -6.73 -11.05
C CYS A 18 4.12 -6.84 -12.42
N LEU A 19 4.71 -6.30 -13.49
CA LEU A 19 4.19 -6.40 -14.86
C LEU A 19 3.97 -7.84 -15.29
N VAL A 20 5.00 -8.68 -15.17
CA VAL A 20 4.90 -10.10 -15.55
C VAL A 20 3.82 -10.79 -14.74
N CYS A 21 3.80 -10.59 -13.42
CA CYS A 21 2.79 -11.22 -12.56
C CYS A 21 1.37 -10.73 -12.86
N VAL A 22 1.17 -9.42 -13.05
CA VAL A 22 -0.14 -8.84 -13.38
C VAL A 22 -0.63 -9.38 -14.70
N TRP A 23 0.21 -9.42 -15.73
CA TRP A 23 -0.13 -10.04 -17.01
C TRP A 23 -0.55 -11.49 -16.86
N CYS A 24 0.22 -12.29 -16.12
CA CYS A 24 -0.14 -13.69 -15.85
C CYS A 24 -1.49 -13.81 -15.13
N ILE A 25 -1.76 -12.98 -14.11
CA ILE A 25 -3.02 -13.01 -13.37
C ILE A 25 -4.19 -12.61 -14.28
N THR A 26 -4.07 -11.51 -15.01
CA THR A 26 -5.13 -11.03 -15.90
C THR A 26 -5.40 -12.02 -17.03
N PHE A 27 -4.35 -12.64 -17.58
CA PHE A 27 -4.46 -13.73 -18.56
C PHE A 27 -5.20 -14.94 -18.01
N CYS A 28 -4.83 -15.41 -16.81
CA CYS A 28 -5.54 -16.53 -16.17
C CYS A 28 -7.02 -16.19 -15.93
N CYS A 29 -7.31 -14.95 -15.52
CA CYS A 29 -8.67 -14.49 -15.30
C CYS A 29 -9.48 -14.31 -16.60
N SER A 30 -8.85 -13.97 -17.73
CA SER A 30 -9.56 -13.87 -19.01
C SER A 30 -10.02 -15.23 -19.53
N HIS A 31 -9.33 -16.32 -19.18
CA HIS A 31 -9.72 -17.66 -19.62
C HIS A 31 -10.83 -18.30 -18.77
N GLY A 32 -11.18 -17.71 -17.63
CA GLY A 32 -12.25 -18.24 -16.78
C GLY A 32 -11.95 -19.60 -16.19
N ASN A 33 -12.73 -20.62 -16.56
CA ASN A 33 -12.45 -21.99 -16.17
C ASN A 33 -11.35 -22.59 -17.05
N ILE A 34 -10.10 -22.55 -16.58
CA ILE A 34 -8.93 -23.07 -17.30
C ILE A 34 -8.99 -24.61 -17.48
N PHE A 35 -9.79 -25.30 -16.66
CA PHE A 35 -9.95 -26.75 -16.73
C PHE A 35 -11.10 -27.19 -17.66
N ALA A 36 -11.94 -26.26 -18.11
CA ALA A 36 -12.94 -26.57 -19.12
C ALA A 36 -12.26 -26.67 -20.48
N SER A 37 -12.62 -27.70 -21.26
CA SER A 37 -12.23 -27.83 -22.67
C SER A 37 -12.99 -26.87 -23.59
N ASP A 38 -13.99 -26.16 -23.05
CA ASP A 38 -14.86 -25.28 -23.81
C ASP A 38 -14.22 -23.91 -24.08
N THR A 39 -14.53 -23.36 -25.26
CA THR A 39 -14.13 -22.00 -25.60
C THR A 39 -14.80 -20.97 -24.69
N ILE A 40 -14.15 -19.84 -24.44
CA ILE A 40 -14.60 -18.80 -23.48
C ILE A 40 -16.05 -18.33 -23.77
N ALA A 41 -16.44 -18.23 -25.04
CA ALA A 41 -17.79 -17.85 -25.44
C ALA A 41 -18.86 -18.90 -25.07
N LYS A 42 -18.48 -20.19 -25.00
CA LYS A 42 -19.38 -21.30 -24.66
C LYS A 42 -19.53 -21.51 -23.17
N GLN A 43 -18.56 -21.07 -22.35
CA GLN A 43 -18.65 -21.17 -20.90
C GLN A 43 -19.87 -20.40 -20.38
N SER A 44 -20.64 -21.05 -19.49
CA SER A 44 -21.75 -20.39 -18.80
C SER A 44 -21.22 -19.24 -17.93
N ASN A 45 -22.05 -18.21 -17.70
CA ASN A 45 -21.64 -17.07 -16.87
C ASN A 45 -21.28 -17.47 -15.44
N PHE A 46 -21.95 -18.51 -14.92
CA PHE A 46 -21.64 -19.07 -13.60
C PHE A 46 -20.31 -19.82 -13.60
N GLU A 47 -20.07 -20.68 -14.60
CA GLU A 47 -18.81 -21.41 -14.73
C GLU A 47 -17.62 -20.47 -14.89
N PHE A 48 -17.74 -19.47 -15.76
CA PHE A 48 -16.71 -18.45 -15.95
C PHE A 48 -16.43 -17.69 -14.65
N LEU A 49 -17.48 -17.28 -13.91
CA LEU A 49 -17.36 -16.62 -12.61
C LEU A 49 -16.61 -17.48 -11.60
N VAL A 50 -17.00 -18.74 -11.44
CA VAL A 50 -16.38 -19.66 -10.48
C VAL A 50 -14.93 -19.94 -10.87
N GLY A 51 -14.66 -20.26 -12.13
CA GLY A 51 -13.31 -20.51 -12.63
C GLY A 51 -12.37 -19.32 -12.42
N THR A 52 -12.85 -18.12 -12.74
CA THR A 52 -12.11 -16.87 -12.53
C THR A 52 -11.82 -16.63 -11.05
N ALA A 53 -12.84 -16.76 -10.19
CA ALA A 53 -12.71 -16.52 -8.76
C ALA A 53 -11.77 -17.53 -8.08
N VAL A 54 -11.85 -18.81 -8.45
CA VAL A 54 -10.97 -19.87 -7.95
C VAL A 54 -9.52 -19.65 -8.39
N SER A 55 -9.32 -19.33 -9.66
CA SER A 55 -7.99 -19.03 -10.21
C SER A 55 -7.36 -17.85 -9.48
N LEU A 56 -8.10 -16.76 -9.33
CA LEU A 56 -7.64 -15.56 -8.65
C LEU A 56 -7.36 -15.78 -7.17
N HIS A 57 -8.22 -16.53 -6.46
CA HIS A 57 -8.02 -16.88 -5.05
C HIS A 57 -6.74 -17.71 -4.85
N THR A 58 -6.51 -18.65 -5.75
CA THR A 58 -5.30 -19.51 -5.76
C THR A 58 -4.04 -18.72 -6.07
N LEU A 59 -4.08 -17.85 -7.08
CA LEU A 59 -2.96 -16.96 -7.43
C LEU A 59 -2.63 -15.99 -6.29
N THR A 60 -3.64 -15.40 -5.67
CA THR A 60 -3.47 -14.49 -4.53
C THR A 60 -2.88 -15.21 -3.31
N TYR A 61 -3.26 -16.47 -3.08
CA TYR A 61 -2.61 -17.31 -2.08
C TYR A 61 -1.12 -17.52 -2.39
N GLY A 62 -0.78 -17.84 -3.65
CA GLY A 62 0.62 -17.94 -4.10
C GLY A 62 1.43 -16.65 -3.87
N ILE A 63 0.86 -15.49 -4.22
CA ILE A 63 1.47 -14.17 -3.98
C ILE A 63 1.68 -13.93 -2.49
N SER A 64 0.69 -14.28 -1.65
CA SER A 64 0.81 -14.16 -0.19
C SER A 64 1.92 -15.03 0.37
N LEU A 65 2.13 -16.25 -0.17
CA LEU A 65 3.26 -17.09 0.21
C LEU A 65 4.59 -16.43 -0.17
N ILE A 66 4.72 -15.98 -1.42
CA ILE A 66 5.93 -15.30 -1.93
C ILE A 66 6.24 -14.05 -1.10
N ALA A 67 5.22 -13.27 -0.72
CA ALA A 67 5.37 -12.08 0.10
C ALA A 67 5.92 -12.38 1.52
N ASN A 68 5.56 -13.53 2.09
CA ASN A 68 5.95 -13.91 3.45
C ASN A 68 7.28 -14.66 3.52
N VAL A 69 7.74 -15.31 2.45
CA VAL A 69 9.00 -16.08 2.44
C VAL A 69 10.23 -15.23 2.81
N PRO A 70 10.43 -14.02 2.27
CA PRO A 70 11.58 -13.17 2.61
C PRO A 70 11.64 -12.74 4.08
N VAL A 71 10.50 -12.76 4.78
CA VAL A 71 10.45 -12.51 6.23
C VAL A 71 11.10 -13.66 7.01
N LEU A 72 11.03 -14.88 6.48
CA LEU A 72 11.54 -16.10 7.12
C LEU A 72 12.99 -16.42 6.75
N LEU A 73 13.45 -16.02 5.56
CA LEU A 73 14.81 -16.28 5.06
C LEU A 73 15.95 -15.88 6.02
N PRO A 74 15.95 -14.70 6.68
CA PRO A 74 17.05 -14.31 7.55
C PRO A 74 17.04 -15.01 8.92
N LEU A 75 16.02 -15.83 9.22
CA LEU A 75 15.84 -16.45 10.52
C LEU A 75 16.68 -17.73 10.65
N GLN A 76 17.22 -17.95 11.85
CA GLN A 76 17.96 -19.16 12.19
C GLN A 76 17.00 -20.22 12.75
N PHE A 77 16.85 -21.33 12.03
CA PHE A 77 15.95 -22.43 12.40
C PHE A 77 16.62 -23.45 13.31
N ILE A 78 15.87 -23.98 14.28
CA ILE A 78 16.38 -24.94 15.27
C ILE A 78 16.55 -26.34 14.68
N ARG A 79 15.62 -26.75 13.82
CA ARG A 79 15.69 -27.99 13.05
C ARG A 79 15.80 -27.61 11.59
N HIS A 80 17.03 -27.57 11.10
CA HIS A 80 17.30 -27.72 9.67
C HIS A 80 17.54 -29.21 9.43
N PRO A 81 16.93 -29.84 8.40
CA PRO A 81 17.31 -31.20 8.02
C PRO A 81 18.81 -31.19 7.71
N GLN A 82 19.56 -31.91 8.53
CA GLN A 82 21.00 -32.11 8.41
C GLN A 82 21.23 -33.34 7.52
N GLY A 83 22.04 -33.19 6.48
CA GLY A 83 23.07 -34.18 6.22
C GLY A 83 24.15 -34.06 7.32
N PRO A 84 24.88 -35.13 7.65
CA PRO A 84 25.80 -35.16 8.79
C PRO A 84 26.86 -34.06 8.68
N ALA A 85 26.96 -33.24 9.72
CA ALA A 85 27.85 -32.08 9.77
C ALA A 85 29.32 -32.48 10.00
N PRO A 86 30.29 -31.91 9.28
CA PRO A 86 31.62 -31.70 9.83
C PRO A 86 31.67 -30.36 10.58
N ARG A 87 32.34 -30.39 11.74
CA ARG A 87 32.73 -29.24 12.57
C ARG A 87 33.32 -28.12 11.71
N SER A 88 32.53 -27.12 11.34
CA SER A 88 33.03 -25.78 11.01
C SER A 88 31.90 -24.75 11.09
N ASN A 89 32.28 -23.51 11.40
CA ASN A 89 31.46 -22.33 11.71
C ASN A 89 30.56 -21.81 10.56
N TYR A 90 29.95 -22.69 9.75
CA TYR A 90 29.04 -22.27 8.68
C TYR A 90 27.62 -22.03 9.21
N ARG A 91 27.27 -20.75 9.28
CA ARG A 91 25.95 -20.21 9.61
C ARG A 91 24.96 -20.64 8.50
N HIS A 92 24.22 -21.74 8.69
CA HIS A 92 23.25 -22.22 7.70
C HIS A 92 22.08 -21.22 7.54
N ILE A 93 22.00 -20.60 6.37
CA ILE A 93 20.91 -19.71 5.95
C ILE A 93 19.80 -20.57 5.35
N ALA A 94 18.55 -20.33 5.72
CA ALA A 94 17.41 -21.09 5.22
C ALA A 94 17.20 -20.86 3.71
N THR A 95 16.85 -21.92 2.97
CA THR A 95 16.54 -21.82 1.55
C THR A 95 15.08 -21.37 1.31
N ILE A 96 14.83 -20.75 0.16
CA ILE A 96 13.48 -20.29 -0.26
C ILE A 96 12.48 -21.45 -0.23
N GLY A 97 12.84 -22.60 -0.81
CA GLY A 97 11.98 -23.79 -0.84
C GLY A 97 11.66 -24.34 0.55
N PHE A 98 12.63 -24.31 1.48
CA PHE A 98 12.42 -24.74 2.85
C PHE A 98 11.40 -23.84 3.58
N CYS A 99 11.54 -22.52 3.47
CA CYS A 99 10.58 -21.57 4.07
C CYS A 99 9.20 -21.69 3.43
N ALA A 100 9.13 -21.82 2.11
CA ALA A 100 7.88 -21.94 1.36
C ALA A 100 7.10 -23.21 1.73
N ALA A 101 7.76 -24.38 1.74
CA ALA A 101 7.13 -25.65 2.11
C ALA A 101 6.55 -25.62 3.53
N ARG A 102 7.26 -24.97 4.45
CA ARG A 102 6.82 -24.83 5.84
C ARG A 102 5.61 -23.90 5.96
N LEU A 103 5.63 -22.78 5.23
CA LEU A 103 4.51 -21.86 5.19
C LEU A 103 3.26 -22.51 4.58
N ILE A 104 3.41 -23.25 3.48
CA ILE A 104 2.33 -24.04 2.88
C ILE A 104 1.76 -25.02 3.89
N ARG A 105 2.60 -25.82 4.56
CA ARG A 105 2.15 -26.80 5.57
C ARG A 105 1.29 -26.18 6.67
N HIS A 106 1.64 -24.98 7.14
CA HIS A 106 0.90 -24.30 8.21
C HIS A 106 -0.34 -23.53 7.73
N THR A 107 -0.45 -23.22 6.44
CA THR A 107 -1.54 -22.39 5.89
C THR A 107 -2.52 -23.15 5.01
N PHE A 108 -2.14 -24.31 4.48
CA PHE A 108 -2.91 -25.07 3.48
C PHE A 108 -4.34 -25.40 3.94
N VAL A 109 -4.52 -25.83 5.19
CA VAL A 109 -5.87 -26.13 5.72
C VAL A 109 -6.76 -24.89 5.73
N ASN A 110 -6.21 -23.72 6.09
CA ASN A 110 -6.97 -22.47 6.08
C ASN A 110 -7.25 -22.00 4.64
N PHE A 111 -6.30 -22.22 3.72
CA PHE A 111 -6.50 -21.97 2.30
C PHE A 111 -7.65 -22.84 1.75
N ALA A 112 -7.61 -24.16 1.95
CA ALA A 112 -8.65 -25.08 1.52
C ALA A 112 -10.02 -24.69 2.11
N ALA A 113 -10.08 -24.39 3.41
CA ALA A 113 -11.31 -23.91 4.05
C ALA A 113 -11.82 -22.61 3.42
N SER A 114 -10.95 -21.63 3.17
CA SER A 114 -11.32 -20.37 2.53
C SER A 114 -11.80 -20.54 1.09
N LEU A 115 -11.23 -21.50 0.34
CA LEU A 115 -11.64 -21.82 -1.02
C LEU A 115 -13.04 -22.46 -1.05
N THR A 116 -13.31 -23.39 -0.12
CA THR A 116 -14.65 -23.96 0.04
C THR A 116 -15.67 -22.89 0.42
N THR A 117 -15.33 -22.00 1.35
CA THR A 117 -16.18 -20.86 1.73
C THR A 117 -16.43 -19.93 0.54
N LEU A 118 -15.42 -19.65 -0.28
CA LEU A 118 -15.57 -18.85 -1.50
C LEU A 118 -16.58 -19.48 -2.45
N ILE A 119 -16.45 -20.77 -2.76
CA ILE A 119 -17.38 -21.47 -3.68
C ILE A 119 -18.82 -21.40 -3.14
N ILE A 120 -19.01 -21.60 -1.84
CA ILE A 120 -20.34 -21.47 -1.21
C ILE A 120 -20.89 -20.04 -1.38
N ILE A 121 -20.08 -19.02 -1.13
CA ILE A 121 -20.49 -17.62 -1.31
C ILE A 121 -20.84 -17.33 -2.76
N LEU A 122 -20.08 -17.85 -3.74
CA LEU A 122 -20.37 -17.64 -5.16
C LEU A 122 -21.71 -18.28 -5.57
N VAL A 123 -21.99 -19.50 -5.08
CA VAL A 123 -23.30 -20.17 -5.31
C VAL A 123 -24.44 -19.36 -4.70
N LEU A 124 -24.27 -18.86 -3.47
CA LEU A 124 -25.28 -18.03 -2.80
C LEU A 124 -25.49 -16.69 -3.51
N SER A 125 -24.42 -16.01 -3.90
CA SER A 125 -24.43 -14.75 -4.66
C SER A 125 -25.11 -14.91 -6.02
N TYR A 126 -24.87 -16.03 -6.71
CA TYR A 126 -25.50 -16.29 -8.01
C TYR A 126 -27.02 -16.47 -7.91
N ARG A 127 -27.48 -17.12 -6.83
CA ARG A 127 -28.91 -17.32 -6.51
C ARG A 127 -29.58 -16.10 -5.86
N ALA A 128 -28.83 -15.05 -5.55
CA ALA A 128 -29.37 -13.88 -4.87
C ALA A 128 -30.28 -13.05 -5.81
N PRO A 129 -31.20 -12.23 -5.24
CA PRO A 129 -32.03 -11.31 -6.01
C PRO A 129 -31.19 -10.34 -6.86
N LYS A 130 -31.73 -9.90 -8.00
CA LYS A 130 -31.06 -8.97 -8.93
C LYS A 130 -30.53 -7.70 -8.24
N SER A 131 -31.27 -7.15 -7.28
CA SER A 131 -30.84 -5.98 -6.49
C SER A 131 -29.55 -6.21 -5.70
N LEU A 132 -29.38 -7.41 -5.14
CA LEU A 132 -28.16 -7.80 -4.44
C LEU A 132 -27.04 -8.10 -5.43
N ARG A 133 -27.32 -8.79 -6.55
CA ARG A 133 -26.31 -9.09 -7.58
C ARG A 133 -25.70 -7.83 -8.20
N GLN A 134 -26.49 -6.77 -8.34
CA GLN A 134 -25.97 -5.48 -8.80
C GLN A 134 -24.85 -4.96 -7.89
N LEU A 135 -24.83 -5.31 -6.59
CA LEU A 135 -23.79 -4.92 -5.64
C LEU A 135 -22.47 -5.68 -5.82
N ASN A 136 -22.39 -6.68 -6.70
CA ASN A 136 -21.25 -7.59 -6.87
C ASN A 136 -20.83 -8.25 -5.53
N PRO A 137 -21.75 -8.93 -4.81
CA PRO A 137 -21.47 -9.58 -3.53
C PRO A 137 -20.33 -10.62 -3.64
N GLU A 138 -20.11 -11.19 -4.82
CA GLU A 138 -18.98 -12.07 -5.13
C GLU A 138 -17.61 -11.41 -4.88
N TYR A 139 -17.45 -10.12 -5.18
CA TYR A 139 -16.21 -9.39 -4.94
C TYR A 139 -15.92 -9.28 -3.44
N TYR A 140 -16.91 -8.81 -2.67
CA TYR A 140 -16.77 -8.62 -1.23
C TYR A 140 -16.59 -9.95 -0.50
N GLY A 141 -17.33 -10.99 -0.92
CA GLY A 141 -17.17 -12.34 -0.43
C GLY A 141 -15.76 -12.90 -0.69
N SER A 142 -15.24 -12.69 -1.90
CA SER A 142 -13.88 -13.08 -2.26
C SER A 142 -12.83 -12.31 -1.44
N ALA A 143 -12.98 -11.00 -1.26
CA ALA A 143 -12.10 -10.19 -0.44
C ALA A 143 -12.04 -10.68 1.03
N LEU A 144 -13.19 -11.06 1.61
CA LEU A 144 -13.25 -11.66 2.95
C LEU A 144 -12.58 -13.05 3.01
N CYS A 145 -12.72 -13.88 1.98
CA CYS A 145 -12.04 -15.17 1.92
C CYS A 145 -10.51 -14.99 1.81
N ILE A 146 -10.05 -14.04 1.01
CA ILE A 146 -8.62 -13.66 0.89
C ILE A 146 -8.08 -13.18 2.23
N HIS A 147 -8.86 -12.37 2.95
CA HIS A 147 -8.53 -11.93 4.31
C HIS A 147 -8.32 -13.10 5.27
N GLY A 148 -9.16 -14.13 5.15
CA GLY A 148 -9.08 -15.35 5.96
C GLY A 148 -7.72 -16.04 5.83
N PHE A 149 -7.32 -16.43 4.61
CA PHE A 149 -6.03 -17.11 4.45
C PHE A 149 -4.83 -16.17 4.69
N THR A 150 -4.96 -14.86 4.43
CA THR A 150 -3.88 -13.89 4.71
C THR A 150 -3.65 -13.75 6.21
N THR A 151 -4.73 -13.75 7.00
CA THR A 151 -4.68 -13.79 8.47
C THR A 151 -4.00 -15.08 8.95
N ALA A 152 -4.35 -16.22 8.34
CA ALA A 152 -3.70 -17.50 8.64
C ALA A 152 -2.19 -17.45 8.31
N GLY A 153 -1.80 -16.81 7.21
CA GLY A 153 -0.40 -16.57 6.84
C GLY A 153 0.36 -15.76 7.88
N ALA A 154 -0.20 -14.63 8.34
CA ALA A 154 0.42 -13.81 9.38
C ALA A 154 0.60 -14.57 10.71
N ILE A 155 -0.37 -15.41 11.07
CA ILE A 155 -0.29 -16.29 12.24
C ILE A 155 0.77 -17.38 12.03
N ALA A 156 0.83 -17.98 10.85
CA ALA A 156 1.81 -19.02 10.51
C ALA A 156 3.24 -18.47 10.61
N VAL A 157 3.51 -17.30 10.02
CA VAL A 157 4.82 -16.62 10.14
C VAL A 157 5.18 -16.38 11.60
N SER A 158 4.23 -15.89 12.41
CA SER A 158 4.45 -15.64 13.84
C SER A 158 4.74 -16.94 14.63
N ARG A 159 4.05 -18.04 14.30
CA ARG A 159 4.28 -19.35 14.91
C ARG A 159 5.62 -19.94 14.52
N ILE A 160 5.96 -19.91 13.23
CA ILE A 160 7.25 -20.35 12.69
C ILE A 160 8.37 -19.59 13.40
N PHE A 161 8.28 -18.25 13.45
CA PHE A 161 9.24 -17.42 14.16
C PHE A 161 9.38 -17.85 15.63
N ARG A 162 8.28 -17.94 16.38
CA ARG A 162 8.33 -18.18 17.83
C ARG A 162 8.80 -19.58 18.19
N ASP A 163 8.30 -20.59 17.49
CA ASP A 163 8.40 -21.98 17.90
C ASP A 163 9.56 -22.71 17.20
N GLU A 164 9.99 -22.24 16.03
CA GLU A 164 10.94 -22.96 15.17
C GLU A 164 12.29 -22.23 14.98
N THR A 165 12.41 -20.97 15.43
CA THR A 165 13.66 -20.20 15.34
C THR A 165 14.37 -20.07 16.68
N VAL A 166 15.71 -19.95 16.62
CA VAL A 166 16.57 -19.83 17.80
C VAL A 166 16.21 -18.58 18.60
N ILE A 167 16.12 -17.43 17.93
CA ILE A 167 15.79 -16.13 18.53
C ILE A 167 14.39 -16.16 19.17
N GLY A 168 13.39 -16.64 18.42
CA GLY A 168 12.01 -16.71 18.92
C GLY A 168 11.85 -17.60 20.16
N ARG A 169 12.61 -18.70 20.24
CA ARG A 169 12.59 -19.60 21.39
C ARG A 169 13.32 -19.04 22.61
N GLN A 170 14.41 -18.30 22.41
CA GLN A 170 15.11 -17.59 23.49
C GLN A 170 14.21 -16.51 24.10
N LEU A 171 13.57 -15.69 23.27
CA LEU A 171 12.59 -14.68 23.71
C LEU A 171 11.43 -15.33 24.48
N SER A 172 10.86 -16.41 23.92
CA SER A 172 9.73 -17.10 24.54
C SER A 172 10.08 -17.75 25.88
N ARG A 173 11.32 -18.23 26.08
CA ARG A 173 11.79 -18.77 27.37
C ARG A 173 11.88 -17.68 28.45
N HIS A 174 12.26 -16.46 28.09
CA HIS A 174 12.23 -15.33 29.01
C HIS A 174 10.79 -14.92 29.36
N THR A 175 9.89 -14.84 28.38
CA THR A 175 8.50 -14.42 28.64
C THR A 175 7.66 -15.50 29.33
N SER A 176 7.94 -16.79 29.09
CA SER A 176 7.21 -17.90 29.71
C SER A 176 7.56 -18.13 31.18
N LYS A 177 8.75 -17.72 31.64
CA LYS A 177 9.06 -17.66 33.08
C LYS A 177 8.15 -16.68 33.84
N LEU A 178 7.68 -15.61 33.18
CA LEU A 178 6.73 -14.64 33.77
C LEU A 178 5.26 -15.02 33.59
N ARG A 179 4.92 -15.88 32.63
CA ARG A 179 3.53 -16.17 32.23
C ARG A 179 3.18 -17.64 32.45
N ARG A 180 3.47 -18.14 33.65
CA ARG A 180 3.12 -19.49 34.07
C ARG A 180 1.83 -19.47 34.89
N MET A 181 0.76 -18.91 34.33
CA MET A 181 -0.59 -19.13 34.82
C MET A 181 -1.59 -18.87 33.68
N ASN A 182 -2.44 -19.86 33.47
CA ASN A 182 -3.72 -19.78 32.76
C ASN A 182 -3.73 -19.86 31.21
N THR A 183 -4.14 -21.01 30.68
CA THR A 183 -5.38 -21.24 29.89
C THR A 183 -5.25 -22.35 28.82
N SER A 184 -6.36 -23.03 28.58
CA SER A 184 -6.53 -24.14 27.62
C SER A 184 -6.02 -23.82 26.20
N ARG A 185 -5.19 -24.73 25.68
CA ARG A 185 -4.43 -24.57 24.43
C ARG A 185 -5.30 -24.42 23.17
N TRP A 186 -6.54 -24.94 23.21
CA TRP A 186 -7.45 -25.01 22.06
C TRP A 186 -8.41 -23.80 21.95
N ARG A 187 -9.06 -23.36 23.03
CA ARG A 187 -9.86 -22.11 23.02
C ARG A 187 -9.00 -20.88 22.73
N GLY A 188 -7.73 -20.89 23.16
CA GLY A 188 -6.79 -19.82 22.85
C GLY A 188 -6.48 -19.65 21.36
N GLY A 189 -6.55 -20.73 20.57
CA GLY A 189 -6.20 -20.70 19.14
C GLY A 189 -7.22 -19.96 18.27
N VAL A 190 -8.51 -20.30 18.43
CA VAL A 190 -9.62 -19.69 17.68
C VAL A 190 -9.78 -18.21 18.07
N VAL A 191 -9.75 -17.90 19.37
CA VAL A 191 -9.82 -16.52 19.86
C VAL A 191 -8.63 -15.70 19.35
N HIS A 192 -7.44 -16.28 19.29
CA HIS A 192 -6.26 -15.61 18.74
C HIS A 192 -6.41 -15.35 17.23
N TYR A 193 -6.96 -16.31 16.47
CA TYR A 193 -7.23 -16.13 15.05
C TYR A 193 -8.19 -14.95 14.81
N TRP A 194 -9.37 -14.96 15.44
CA TRP A 194 -10.36 -13.88 15.27
C TRP A 194 -9.85 -12.52 15.73
N ARG A 195 -9.04 -12.48 16.78
CA ARG A 195 -8.38 -11.24 17.21
C ARG A 195 -7.41 -10.71 16.14
N MET A 196 -6.66 -11.59 15.49
CA MET A 196 -5.76 -11.18 14.40
C MET A 196 -6.56 -10.76 13.17
N TYR A 197 -7.63 -11.49 12.84
CA TYR A 197 -8.55 -11.19 11.76
C TYR A 197 -9.14 -9.78 11.91
N ALA A 198 -9.66 -9.44 13.11
CA ALA A 198 -10.19 -8.12 13.42
C ALA A 198 -9.12 -7.02 13.36
N ARG A 199 -7.88 -7.33 13.77
CA ARG A 199 -6.76 -6.37 13.72
C ARG A 199 -6.35 -6.02 12.28
N LEU A 200 -6.37 -7.00 11.38
CA LEU A 200 -5.98 -6.83 9.98
C LEU A 200 -7.16 -6.37 9.09
N PHE A 201 -8.41 -6.45 9.59
CA PHE A 201 -9.62 -6.05 8.88
C PHE A 201 -9.59 -4.65 8.26
N PRO A 202 -9.02 -3.59 8.90
CA PRO A 202 -8.98 -2.27 8.29
C PRO A 202 -8.28 -2.22 6.92
N MET A 203 -7.31 -3.10 6.66
CA MET A 203 -6.65 -3.18 5.34
C MET A 203 -7.58 -3.72 4.26
N VAL A 204 -8.40 -4.71 4.62
CA VAL A 204 -9.38 -5.30 3.69
C VAL A 204 -10.57 -4.37 3.51
N LEU A 205 -10.99 -3.68 4.56
CA LEU A 205 -11.99 -2.61 4.46
C LEU A 205 -11.55 -1.53 3.47
N LEU A 206 -10.29 -1.12 3.51
CA LEU A 206 -9.74 -0.18 2.53
C LEU A 206 -9.86 -0.73 1.09
N GLY A 207 -9.53 -2.01 0.86
CA GLY A 207 -9.74 -2.69 -0.43
C GLY A 207 -11.20 -2.78 -0.85
N MET A 208 -12.13 -3.02 0.09
CA MET A 208 -13.58 -3.04 -0.20
C MET A 208 -14.09 -1.65 -0.57
N CYS A 209 -13.70 -0.61 0.16
CA CYS A 209 -14.04 0.79 -0.17
C CYS A 209 -13.49 1.18 -1.54
N ALA A 210 -12.27 0.73 -1.85
CA ALA A 210 -11.66 0.87 -3.16
C ALA A 210 -12.48 0.21 -4.28
N GLY A 211 -12.91 -1.04 -4.10
CA GLY A 211 -13.78 -1.71 -5.06
C GLY A 211 -15.12 -0.99 -5.25
N MET A 212 -15.68 -0.43 -4.17
CA MET A 212 -16.87 0.42 -4.24
C MET A 212 -16.62 1.69 -5.08
N TYR A 213 -15.48 2.36 -4.86
CA TYR A 213 -15.08 3.52 -5.66
C TYR A 213 -14.95 3.16 -7.14
N VAL A 214 -14.21 2.10 -7.47
CA VAL A 214 -14.02 1.63 -8.86
C VAL A 214 -15.36 1.35 -9.52
N ARG A 215 -16.30 0.74 -8.81
CA ARG A 215 -17.65 0.47 -9.31
C ARG A 215 -18.48 1.73 -9.56
N ILE A 216 -18.38 2.74 -8.69
CA ILE A 216 -19.04 4.04 -8.92
C ILE A 216 -18.39 4.74 -10.12
N ALA A 217 -17.06 4.71 -10.18
CA ALA A 217 -16.26 5.35 -11.20
C ALA A 217 -16.45 4.70 -12.59
N SER A 218 -16.65 3.38 -12.67
CA SER A 218 -16.87 2.66 -13.92
C SER A 218 -18.26 2.88 -14.49
N LYS A 219 -19.28 3.10 -13.64
CA LYS A 219 -20.66 3.39 -14.06
C LYS A 219 -20.84 4.81 -14.58
N TYR A 220 -19.95 5.73 -14.20
CA TYR A 220 -20.04 7.11 -14.63
C TYR A 220 -19.63 7.20 -16.12
N ARG A 221 -20.62 7.26 -17.01
CA ARG A 221 -20.38 7.42 -18.45
C ARG A 221 -19.98 8.87 -18.71
N VAL A 222 -18.77 9.04 -19.21
CA VAL A 222 -18.19 10.33 -19.53
C VAL A 222 -18.19 10.51 -21.04
N SER A 223 -19.09 11.35 -21.56
CA SER A 223 -19.11 11.72 -22.97
C SER A 223 -18.42 13.06 -23.20
N GLY A 224 -17.64 13.13 -24.29
CA GLY A 224 -16.96 14.35 -24.73
C GLY A 224 -15.71 14.73 -23.95
N ALA A 225 -14.87 15.57 -24.57
CA ALA A 225 -13.57 15.98 -24.02
C ALA A 225 -13.69 16.72 -22.68
N LEU A 226 -14.72 17.55 -22.51
CA LEU A 226 -14.98 18.27 -21.26
C LEU A 226 -15.36 17.32 -20.12
N GLY A 227 -16.16 16.30 -20.40
CA GLY A 227 -16.48 15.28 -19.42
C GLY A 227 -15.23 14.56 -18.94
N VAL A 228 -14.35 14.18 -19.88
CA VAL A 228 -13.09 13.48 -19.57
C VAL A 228 -12.19 14.36 -18.71
N LEU A 229 -12.13 15.66 -19.02
CA LEU A 229 -11.40 16.64 -18.22
C LEU A 229 -11.96 16.76 -16.79
N TRP A 230 -13.28 16.83 -16.62
CA TRP A 230 -13.87 16.92 -15.28
C TRP A 230 -13.71 15.65 -14.46
N TYR A 231 -13.89 14.48 -15.09
CA TYR A 231 -13.69 13.20 -14.43
C TYR A 231 -12.26 13.03 -13.92
N THR A 232 -11.29 13.40 -14.74
CA THR A 232 -9.88 13.31 -14.39
C THR A 232 -9.47 14.31 -13.32
N LEU A 233 -9.87 15.59 -13.45
CA LEU A 233 -9.65 16.60 -12.42
C LEU A 233 -10.31 16.22 -11.10
N GLY A 234 -11.53 15.68 -11.14
CA GLY A 234 -12.23 15.17 -9.96
C GLY A 234 -11.51 13.99 -9.31
N SER A 235 -11.02 13.04 -10.10
CA SER A 235 -10.24 11.90 -9.59
C SER A 235 -8.91 12.32 -8.99
N LEU A 236 -8.22 13.30 -9.60
CA LEU A 236 -7.03 13.92 -9.04
C LEU A 236 -7.33 14.64 -7.71
N ALA A 237 -8.43 15.40 -7.63
CA ALA A 237 -8.83 16.06 -6.39
C ALA A 237 -9.09 15.03 -5.27
N ILE A 238 -9.80 13.93 -5.58
CA ILE A 238 -10.01 12.83 -4.64
C ILE A 238 -8.67 12.22 -4.19
N LYS A 239 -7.74 11.98 -5.13
CA LYS A 239 -6.38 11.49 -4.84
C LYS A 239 -5.66 12.42 -3.87
N PHE A 240 -5.72 13.74 -4.08
CA PHE A 240 -5.11 14.73 -3.16
C PHE A 240 -5.74 14.70 -1.77
N VAL A 241 -7.07 14.69 -1.69
CA VAL A 241 -7.80 14.63 -0.41
C VAL A 241 -7.43 13.37 0.37
N LEU A 242 -7.38 12.20 -0.29
CA LEU A 242 -6.99 10.95 0.36
C LEU A 242 -5.55 10.98 0.88
N LYS A 243 -4.62 11.56 0.12
CA LYS A 243 -3.22 11.73 0.57
C LYS A 243 -3.10 12.64 1.79
N GLU A 244 -3.84 13.75 1.84
CA GLU A 244 -3.86 14.63 3.02
C GLU A 244 -4.55 13.98 4.23
N ILE A 245 -5.64 13.22 4.03
CA ILE A 245 -6.25 12.43 5.11
C ILE A 245 -5.26 11.38 5.63
N ALA A 246 -4.57 10.67 4.74
CA ALA A 246 -3.55 9.69 5.11
C ALA A 246 -2.45 10.31 5.97
N LYS A 247 -1.96 11.50 5.58
CA LYS A 247 -0.98 12.29 6.35
C LYS A 247 -1.50 12.64 7.74
N ILE A 248 -2.74 13.15 7.86
CA ILE A 248 -3.37 13.45 9.15
C ILE A 248 -3.42 12.20 10.03
N VAL A 249 -3.85 11.05 9.47
CA VAL A 249 -3.93 9.78 10.19
C VAL A 249 -2.55 9.32 10.67
N ILE A 250 -1.54 9.35 9.81
CA ILE A 250 -0.17 8.92 10.12
C ILE A 250 0.46 9.78 11.22
N VAL A 251 0.28 11.10 11.13
CA VAL A 251 0.78 12.04 12.15
C VAL A 251 0.03 11.87 13.46
N LYS A 252 -1.31 11.81 13.44
CA LYS A 252 -2.15 11.68 14.63
C LYS A 252 -1.92 10.36 15.37
N GLN A 253 -1.78 9.26 14.63
CA GLN A 253 -1.53 7.92 15.19
C GLN A 253 -0.05 7.65 15.46
N ARG A 254 0.85 8.61 15.16
CA ARG A 254 2.30 8.47 15.32
C ARG A 254 2.83 7.19 14.67
N ILE A 255 2.42 6.94 13.43
CA ILE A 255 2.90 5.80 12.66
C ILE A 255 4.31 6.13 12.16
N HIS A 256 5.30 5.40 12.66
CA HIS A 256 6.71 5.55 12.26
C HIS A 256 7.16 4.50 11.25
N ASP A 257 6.37 3.43 11.07
CA ASP A 257 6.72 2.32 10.20
C ASP A 257 6.47 2.70 8.73
N PRO A 258 7.52 2.86 7.90
CA PRO A 258 7.37 3.24 6.50
C PRO A 258 6.47 2.27 5.74
N ARG A 259 6.49 0.98 6.12
CA ARG A 259 5.71 -0.08 5.50
C ARG A 259 4.20 0.20 5.52
N LYS A 260 3.71 0.74 6.63
CA LYS A 260 2.30 1.11 6.80
C LYS A 260 1.97 2.38 6.03
N ILE A 261 2.89 3.34 5.97
CA ILE A 261 2.74 4.57 5.18
C ILE A 261 2.56 4.21 3.70
N PHE A 262 3.39 3.30 3.17
CA PHE A 262 3.26 2.82 1.79
C PHE A 262 1.92 2.14 1.50
N ILE A 263 1.36 1.38 2.45
CA ILE A 263 0.03 0.77 2.26
C ILE A 263 -1.07 1.84 2.24
N ILE A 264 -1.08 2.73 3.24
CA ILE A 264 -2.13 3.75 3.42
C ILE A 264 -2.16 4.73 2.25
N VAL A 265 -0.99 5.13 1.75
CA VAL A 265 -0.86 6.09 0.64
C VAL A 265 -0.90 5.38 -0.70
N GLY A 266 -0.14 4.30 -0.87
CA GLY A 266 0.08 3.64 -2.16
C GLY A 266 -1.15 2.91 -2.69
N LEU A 267 -1.89 2.18 -1.85
CA LEU A 267 -3.04 1.40 -2.32
C LEU A 267 -4.14 2.29 -2.94
N PRO A 268 -4.66 3.34 -2.27
CA PRO A 268 -5.67 4.20 -2.87
C PRO A 268 -5.16 4.93 -4.13
N THR A 269 -3.89 5.32 -4.14
CA THR A 269 -3.25 6.02 -5.27
C THR A 269 -3.24 5.15 -6.52
N VAL A 270 -2.73 3.90 -6.42
CA VAL A 270 -2.72 2.95 -7.54
C VAL A 270 -4.11 2.77 -8.14
N LEU A 271 -5.11 2.61 -7.28
CA LEU A 271 -6.47 2.28 -7.71
C LEU A 271 -7.11 3.44 -8.46
N ILE A 272 -7.01 4.67 -7.93
CA ILE A 272 -7.53 5.86 -8.62
C ILE A 272 -6.82 6.05 -9.95
N ASP A 273 -5.49 5.97 -9.97
CA ASP A 273 -4.71 6.18 -11.18
C ASP A 273 -5.03 5.12 -12.24
N THR A 274 -5.26 3.87 -11.82
CA THR A 274 -5.66 2.79 -12.74
C THR A 274 -7.01 3.09 -13.37
N GLN A 275 -8.00 3.52 -12.58
CA GLN A 275 -9.34 3.84 -13.11
C GLN A 275 -9.30 5.00 -14.08
N VAL A 276 -8.57 6.06 -13.73
CA VAL A 276 -8.35 7.21 -14.59
C VAL A 276 -7.72 6.77 -15.91
N ARG A 277 -6.66 5.94 -15.86
CA ARG A 277 -5.97 5.44 -17.05
C ARG A 277 -6.86 4.54 -17.92
N ILE A 278 -7.63 3.62 -17.33
CA ILE A 278 -8.60 2.80 -18.05
C ILE A 278 -9.61 3.69 -18.78
N MET A 279 -10.19 4.68 -18.09
CA MET A 279 -11.16 5.61 -18.69
C MET A 279 -10.54 6.41 -19.85
N LEU A 280 -9.33 6.92 -19.69
CA LEU A 280 -8.64 7.71 -20.72
C LEU A 280 -8.23 6.91 -21.94
N GLN A 281 -7.74 5.69 -21.74
CA GLN A 281 -7.33 4.81 -22.82
C GLN A 281 -8.54 4.27 -23.60
N ARG A 282 -9.76 4.35 -23.04
CA ARG A 282 -11.01 4.09 -23.77
C ARG A 282 -11.35 5.20 -24.78
N VAL A 283 -10.85 6.42 -24.58
CA VAL A 283 -11.01 7.52 -25.55
C VAL A 283 -10.06 7.24 -26.71
N GLN A 284 -10.58 6.69 -27.82
CA GLN A 284 -9.82 6.21 -28.98
C GLN A 284 -9.17 7.33 -29.84
N SER A 285 -8.38 8.23 -29.24
CA SER A 285 -7.69 9.29 -29.98
C SER A 285 -6.32 9.61 -29.39
N ILE A 286 -5.28 9.39 -30.20
CA ILE A 286 -3.88 9.49 -29.76
C ILE A 286 -3.54 10.92 -29.37
N ARG A 287 -4.16 11.89 -30.03
CA ARG A 287 -3.96 13.32 -29.74
C ARG A 287 -4.47 13.63 -28.33
N TYR A 288 -5.66 13.16 -27.97
CA TYR A 288 -6.20 13.38 -26.62
C TYR A 288 -5.38 12.62 -25.57
N THR A 289 -5.00 11.37 -25.82
CA THR A 289 -4.15 10.61 -24.90
C THR A 289 -2.79 11.28 -24.69
N LEU A 290 -2.18 11.84 -25.74
CA LEU A 290 -0.87 12.51 -25.68
C LEU A 290 -0.95 13.85 -24.95
N TRP A 291 -1.90 14.72 -25.30
CA TRP A 291 -2.13 15.99 -24.58
C TRP A 291 -2.42 15.74 -23.11
N TRP A 292 -3.20 14.70 -22.81
CA TRP A 292 -3.49 14.33 -21.43
C TRP A 292 -2.25 13.85 -20.68
N THR A 293 -1.46 12.96 -21.29
CA THR A 293 -0.23 12.43 -20.70
C THR A 293 0.75 13.57 -20.38
N LEU A 294 0.90 14.53 -21.29
CA LEU A 294 1.72 15.73 -21.07
C LEU A 294 1.13 16.64 -19.97
N GLY A 295 -0.19 16.84 -19.95
CA GLY A 295 -0.86 17.63 -18.91
C GLY A 295 -0.68 17.05 -17.51
N MET A 296 -0.84 15.72 -17.37
CA MET A 296 -0.60 15.00 -16.12
C MET A 296 0.86 15.10 -15.67
N ALA A 297 1.80 14.92 -16.59
CA ALA A 297 3.22 15.07 -16.35
C ALA A 297 3.58 16.45 -15.80
N MET A 298 3.04 17.51 -16.40
CA MET A 298 3.30 18.88 -15.94
C MET A 298 2.68 19.14 -14.56
N LEU A 299 1.44 18.69 -14.34
CA LEU A 299 0.78 18.82 -13.06
C LEU A 299 1.52 18.07 -11.94
N GLU A 300 2.06 16.90 -12.27
CA GLU A 300 2.86 16.10 -11.35
C GLU A 300 4.15 16.82 -10.94
N ILE A 301 4.94 17.31 -11.90
CA ILE A 301 6.18 18.07 -11.61
C ILE A 301 5.83 19.27 -10.73
N ALA A 302 4.79 20.03 -11.10
CA ALA A 302 4.35 21.19 -10.35
C ALA A 302 3.98 20.82 -8.91
N THR A 303 3.15 19.78 -8.71
CA THR A 303 2.69 19.38 -7.38
C THR A 303 3.80 18.82 -6.50
N ARG A 304 4.74 18.06 -7.07
CA ARG A 304 5.94 17.58 -6.35
C ARG A 304 6.81 18.75 -5.92
N LEU A 305 7.13 19.67 -6.83
CA LEU A 305 7.90 20.89 -6.53
C LEU A 305 7.23 21.75 -5.45
N THR A 306 5.94 22.05 -5.60
CA THR A 306 5.19 22.85 -4.63
C THR A 306 5.23 22.21 -3.25
N LYS A 307 5.06 20.88 -3.14
CA LYS A 307 5.13 20.18 -1.85
C LYS A 307 6.50 20.27 -1.21
N VAL A 308 7.57 20.06 -1.98
CA VAL A 308 8.95 20.12 -1.47
C VAL A 308 9.26 21.51 -0.91
N VAL A 309 8.94 22.55 -1.68
CA VAL A 309 9.13 23.95 -1.26
C VAL A 309 8.28 24.27 -0.04
N TRP A 310 7.02 23.82 -0.01
CA TRP A 310 6.12 24.05 1.11
C TRP A 310 6.59 23.37 2.40
N VAL A 311 7.04 22.11 2.33
CA VAL A 311 7.58 21.38 3.49
C VAL A 311 8.86 22.05 3.99
N LYS A 312 9.75 22.49 3.09
CA LYS A 312 10.95 23.24 3.45
C LYS A 312 10.60 24.55 4.15
N HIS A 313 9.67 25.32 3.62
CA HIS A 313 9.18 26.55 4.26
C HIS A 313 8.56 26.28 5.64
N GLN A 314 7.76 25.22 5.79
CA GLN A 314 7.21 24.79 7.09
C GLN A 314 8.31 24.46 8.09
N LEU A 315 9.35 23.76 7.63
CA LEU A 315 10.51 23.37 8.44
C LEU A 315 11.27 24.60 8.94
N GLU A 316 11.64 25.50 8.03
CA GLU A 316 12.37 26.73 8.37
C GLU A 316 11.55 27.69 9.24
N ARG A 317 10.23 27.78 9.04
CA ARG A 317 9.35 28.59 9.90
C ARG A 317 9.35 28.06 11.33
N ARG A 318 9.25 26.74 11.51
CA ARG A 318 9.28 26.13 12.85
C ARG A 318 10.65 26.19 13.49
N GLU A 319 11.73 26.09 12.72
CA GLU A 319 13.08 26.35 13.21
C GLU A 319 13.23 27.77 13.71
N ARG A 320 12.79 28.75 12.92
CA ARG A 320 12.79 30.16 13.33
C ARG A 320 12.02 30.39 14.63
N VAL A 321 10.80 29.85 14.75
CA VAL A 321 10.01 29.95 15.99
C VAL A 321 10.70 29.27 17.18
N ALA A 322 11.30 28.10 16.98
CA ALA A 322 12.04 27.40 18.03
C ALA A 322 13.29 28.18 18.47
N HIS A 323 14.00 28.80 17.53
CA HIS A 323 15.14 29.67 17.83
C HIS A 323 14.72 30.96 18.55
N THR A 324 13.67 31.64 18.08
CA THR A 324 13.13 32.84 18.74
C THR A 324 12.67 32.55 20.18
N ARG A 325 12.09 31.37 20.43
CA ARG A 325 11.71 30.93 21.78
C ARG A 325 12.92 30.66 22.69
N LYS A 326 14.06 30.27 22.12
CA LYS A 326 15.33 30.08 22.83
C LYS A 326 16.04 31.41 23.13
N THR A 327 15.91 32.41 22.25
CA THR A 327 16.59 33.71 22.36
C THR A 327 15.73 34.80 23.00
N ALA A 328 14.43 34.57 23.24
CA ALA A 328 13.59 35.52 23.96
C ALA A 328 14.11 35.71 25.40
N PRO A 329 14.55 36.93 25.79
CA PRO A 329 14.91 37.20 27.16
C PRO A 329 13.67 37.07 28.03
N SER A 330 13.74 36.23 29.07
CA SER A 330 12.68 36.07 30.06
C SER A 330 12.61 37.28 31.00
N SER A 331 12.36 38.47 30.47
CA SER A 331 12.16 39.70 31.27
C SER A 331 10.75 39.76 31.89
N ASN A 332 9.78 39.02 31.36
CA ASN A 332 8.37 39.23 31.74
C ASN A 332 7.79 38.20 32.73
N ILE A 333 8.55 37.17 33.15
CA ILE A 333 8.10 36.22 34.20
C ILE A 333 8.74 36.53 35.55
N VAL A 334 9.93 37.14 35.58
CA VAL A 334 10.54 37.61 36.83
C VAL A 334 9.83 38.86 37.37
N ALA A 335 9.29 39.72 36.49
CA ALA A 335 8.49 40.88 36.90
C ALA A 335 7.17 40.50 37.58
N MET A 336 6.51 39.41 37.17
CA MET A 336 5.22 39.00 37.76
C MET A 336 5.36 38.23 39.07
N VAL A 337 6.50 37.54 39.28
CA VAL A 337 6.78 36.82 40.53
C VAL A 337 7.50 37.71 41.56
N GLY A 338 8.29 38.69 41.12
CA GLY A 338 8.91 39.70 41.98
C GLY A 338 7.91 40.61 42.70
N ASP A 339 6.81 40.98 42.04
CA ASP A 339 5.79 41.86 42.63
C ASP A 339 4.86 41.16 43.62
N THR A 340 4.78 39.82 43.61
CA THR A 340 3.95 39.09 44.58
C THR A 340 4.71 38.77 45.87
N ILE A 341 6.05 38.78 45.85
CA ILE A 341 6.89 38.44 47.02
C ILE A 341 7.24 39.68 47.87
N CYS A 342 7.23 40.89 47.30
CA CYS A 342 7.47 42.11 48.08
C CYS A 342 6.27 42.58 48.93
N ARG A 343 5.11 41.92 48.86
CA ARG A 343 3.92 42.30 49.64
C ARG A 343 3.67 41.49 50.91
N HIS A 344 4.48 40.46 51.16
CA HIS A 344 4.37 39.64 52.37
C HIS A 344 5.76 39.29 52.88
N ASN A 345 6.28 40.12 53.80
CA ASN A 345 7.15 39.70 54.92
C ASN A 345 7.55 40.93 55.75
N HIS A 346 6.62 41.43 56.56
CA HIS A 346 6.96 41.92 57.89
C HIS A 346 6.73 40.74 58.84
N LEU A 347 7.71 40.50 59.73
CA LEU A 347 7.77 39.48 60.80
C LEU A 347 8.46 38.13 60.45
N GLY A 348 9.67 37.98 61.00
CA GLY A 348 9.90 36.89 61.97
C GLY A 348 10.56 35.60 61.49
N SER A 349 11.88 35.54 61.74
CA SER A 349 12.64 34.35 62.17
C SER A 349 13.13 33.32 61.13
N MET A 350 14.32 32.83 61.48
CA MET A 350 15.19 31.82 60.87
C MET A 350 14.53 30.70 60.06
N SER A 351 15.05 30.47 58.83
CA SER A 351 15.47 29.12 58.42
C SER A 351 16.37 29.15 57.19
N ARG A 352 17.55 28.53 57.32
CA ARG A 352 18.46 28.16 56.24
C ARG A 352 17.76 27.15 55.30
N ARG A 353 17.53 27.50 54.03
CA ARG A 353 17.50 26.59 52.85
C ARG A 353 17.07 27.37 51.59
N HIS A 354 18.00 28.04 50.90
CA HIS A 354 17.67 28.77 49.65
C HIS A 354 18.45 28.37 48.40
N SER A 355 19.32 27.36 48.44
CA SER A 355 20.16 26.98 47.28
C SER A 355 19.66 25.78 46.45
N SER A 356 18.55 25.11 46.81
CA SER A 356 18.09 23.90 46.10
C SER A 356 16.98 24.15 45.05
N ALA A 357 16.15 25.19 45.24
CA ALA A 357 15.03 25.48 44.34
C ALA A 357 15.46 26.05 42.98
N HIS A 358 16.57 26.79 42.93
CA HIS A 358 17.11 27.34 41.68
C HIS A 358 17.75 26.28 40.78
N SER A 359 18.38 25.25 41.37
CA SER A 359 18.97 24.13 40.63
C SER A 359 17.91 23.17 40.07
N ALA A 360 16.83 22.91 40.83
CA ALA A 360 15.72 22.06 40.38
C ALA A 360 14.92 22.69 39.22
N THR A 361 14.68 24.00 39.25
CA THR A 361 14.01 24.74 38.17
C THR A 361 14.88 24.84 36.91
N THR A 362 16.18 25.01 37.06
CA THR A 362 17.13 25.03 35.92
C THR A 362 17.26 23.65 35.28
N LEU A 363 17.27 22.57 36.08
CA LEU A 363 17.25 21.19 35.57
C LEU A 363 15.92 20.85 34.89
N LEU A 364 14.76 21.15 35.48
CA LEU A 364 13.45 20.94 34.85
C LEU A 364 13.31 21.72 33.54
N LYS A 365 13.85 22.95 33.48
CA LYS A 365 13.87 23.76 32.26
C LYS A 365 14.80 23.15 31.21
N ARG A 366 15.99 22.66 31.60
CA ARG A 366 16.93 21.96 30.70
C ARG A 366 16.38 20.63 30.20
N PHE A 367 15.69 19.86 31.05
CA PHE A 367 14.98 18.63 30.65
C PHE A 367 13.76 18.95 29.77
N GLY A 368 13.06 20.04 30.04
CA GLY A 368 11.98 20.56 29.20
C GLY A 368 12.47 20.95 27.81
N THR A 369 13.58 21.71 27.70
CA THR A 369 14.17 22.10 26.41
C THR A 369 14.75 20.91 25.66
N LEU A 370 15.40 19.96 26.35
CA LEU A 370 15.89 18.72 25.71
C LEU A 370 14.74 17.83 25.21
N ARG A 371 13.62 17.79 25.95
CA ARG A 371 12.42 17.06 25.54
C ARG A 371 11.70 17.74 24.37
N ASP A 372 11.64 19.07 24.36
CA ASP A 372 11.04 19.86 23.28
C ASP A 372 11.90 19.76 22.01
N ASP A 373 13.23 19.87 22.13
CA ASP A 373 14.18 19.68 21.03
C ASP A 373 14.11 18.26 20.45
N SER A 374 14.02 17.24 21.32
CA SER A 374 13.84 15.84 20.90
C SER A 374 12.52 15.63 20.15
N GLN A 375 11.42 16.23 20.62
CA GLN A 375 10.12 16.14 19.94
C GLN A 375 10.10 16.85 18.59
N VAL A 376 10.73 18.02 18.49
CA VAL A 376 10.88 18.73 17.21
C VAL A 376 11.70 17.91 16.23
N ILE A 377 12.84 17.37 16.65
CA ILE A 377 13.68 16.51 15.80
C ILE A 377 12.92 15.26 15.35
N GLN A 378 12.20 14.58 16.26
CA GLN A 378 11.38 13.41 15.92
C GLN A 378 10.28 13.76 14.92
N TRP A 379 9.59 14.88 15.11
CA TRP A 379 8.57 15.34 14.17
C TRP A 379 9.14 15.66 12.80
N LYS A 380 10.32 16.30 12.73
CA LYS A 380 11.03 16.58 11.47
C LYS A 380 11.39 15.30 10.73
N LEU A 381 11.99 14.35 11.44
CA LEU A 381 12.33 13.04 10.89
C LEU A 381 11.08 12.30 10.38
N GLN A 382 9.97 12.38 11.13
CA GLN A 382 8.70 11.78 10.74
C GLN A 382 8.13 12.43 9.47
N MET A 383 8.14 13.76 9.38
CA MET A 383 7.65 14.50 8.22
C MET A 383 8.51 14.22 6.97
N LEU A 384 9.84 14.16 7.12
CA LEU A 384 10.75 13.81 6.04
C LEU A 384 10.54 12.37 5.57
N THR A 385 10.43 11.42 6.51
CA THR A 385 10.16 10.01 6.20
C THR A 385 8.82 9.85 5.48
N PHE A 386 7.79 10.58 5.92
CA PHE A 386 6.50 10.60 5.25
C PHE A 386 6.61 11.16 3.83
N GLN A 387 7.29 12.29 3.65
CA GLN A 387 7.47 12.90 2.32
C GLN A 387 8.21 11.98 1.35
N ILE A 388 9.29 11.33 1.80
CA ILE A 388 10.04 10.37 0.98
C ILE A 388 9.14 9.17 0.64
N ALA A 389 8.42 8.62 1.62
CA ALA A 389 7.52 7.49 1.40
C ALA A 389 6.34 7.85 0.50
N GLU A 390 5.75 9.04 0.64
CA GLU A 390 4.68 9.55 -0.21
C GLU A 390 5.15 9.73 -1.65
N SER A 391 6.30 10.38 -1.86
CA SER A 391 6.87 10.58 -3.20
C SER A 391 7.16 9.24 -3.86
N TYR A 392 7.85 8.33 -3.17
CA TYR A 392 8.15 7.00 -3.70
C TYR A 392 6.89 6.15 -3.94
N ALA A 393 5.90 6.20 -3.04
CA ALA A 393 4.63 5.51 -3.22
C ALA A 393 3.86 6.07 -4.42
N SER A 394 3.91 7.38 -4.65
CA SER A 394 3.28 8.04 -5.80
C SER A 394 3.93 7.58 -7.11
N MET A 395 5.26 7.63 -7.20
CA MET A 395 6.00 7.13 -8.37
C MET A 395 5.63 5.68 -8.68
N ALA A 396 5.73 4.81 -7.68
CA ALA A 396 5.39 3.40 -7.86
C ALA A 396 3.93 3.19 -8.26
N ALA A 397 3.02 4.01 -7.73
CA ALA A 397 1.62 3.88 -8.01
C ALA A 397 1.31 4.14 -9.49
N GLU A 398 1.95 5.13 -10.11
CA GLU A 398 1.77 5.44 -11.52
C GLU A 398 2.21 4.29 -12.43
N TYR A 399 3.40 3.72 -12.20
CA TYR A 399 3.83 2.57 -13.00
C TYR A 399 2.95 1.34 -12.81
N ILE A 400 2.55 1.04 -11.57
CA ILE A 400 1.65 -0.09 -11.30
C ILE A 400 0.30 0.16 -11.97
N ALA A 401 -0.20 1.41 -11.95
CA ALA A 401 -1.44 1.78 -12.60
C ALA A 401 -1.36 1.62 -14.12
N ILE A 402 -0.26 2.05 -14.76
CA ILE A 402 -0.01 1.81 -16.19
C ILE A 402 -0.05 0.32 -16.51
N VAL A 403 0.67 -0.48 -15.73
CA VAL A 403 0.75 -1.93 -15.90
C VAL A 403 -0.63 -2.58 -15.76
N CYS A 404 -1.37 -2.23 -14.71
CA CYS A 404 -2.69 -2.80 -14.43
C CYS A 404 -3.71 -2.38 -15.48
N SER A 405 -3.78 -1.08 -15.84
CA SER A 405 -4.73 -0.57 -16.82
C SER A 405 -4.49 -1.20 -18.19
N THR A 406 -3.22 -1.28 -18.62
CA THR A 406 -2.84 -1.88 -19.90
C THR A 406 -3.16 -3.36 -19.94
N SER A 407 -2.84 -4.12 -18.88
CA SER A 407 -3.16 -5.55 -18.81
C SER A 407 -4.67 -5.78 -18.92
N VAL A 408 -5.46 -5.02 -18.14
CA VAL A 408 -6.93 -5.09 -18.15
C VAL A 408 -7.48 -4.77 -19.54
N LEU A 409 -7.06 -3.66 -20.16
CA LEU A 409 -7.52 -3.29 -21.49
C LEU A 409 -7.12 -4.34 -22.52
N TYR A 410 -5.86 -4.77 -22.53
CA TYR A 410 -5.38 -5.76 -23.50
C TYR A 410 -6.20 -7.06 -23.47
N PHE A 411 -6.49 -7.60 -22.28
CA PHE A 411 -7.20 -8.87 -22.15
C PHE A 411 -8.73 -8.74 -22.18
N TYR A 412 -9.30 -7.63 -21.72
CA TYR A 412 -10.75 -7.50 -21.51
C TYR A 412 -11.45 -6.65 -22.56
N TRP A 413 -10.73 -5.89 -23.40
CA TRP A 413 -11.33 -4.96 -24.37
C TRP A 413 -12.41 -5.61 -25.24
N ASN A 414 -12.07 -6.66 -26.00
CA ASN A 414 -13.00 -7.39 -26.87
C ASN A 414 -13.48 -8.71 -26.26
N HIS A 415 -13.61 -8.77 -24.95
CA HIS A 415 -13.89 -10.03 -24.27
C HIS A 415 -15.40 -10.26 -24.10
N PRO A 416 -15.95 -11.44 -24.47
CA PRO A 416 -17.40 -11.68 -24.48
C PRO A 416 -18.06 -11.66 -23.09
N LYS A 417 -17.26 -11.63 -22.02
CA LYS A 417 -17.71 -11.64 -20.61
C LYS A 417 -17.39 -10.35 -19.85
N TYR A 418 -16.74 -9.36 -20.48
CA TYR A 418 -16.36 -8.09 -19.86
C TYR A 418 -16.90 -6.89 -20.63
N ASP A 419 -17.35 -5.88 -19.89
CA ASP A 419 -17.93 -4.65 -20.41
C ASP A 419 -16.93 -3.49 -20.39
N LEU A 420 -16.15 -3.38 -21.48
CA LEU A 420 -15.23 -2.25 -21.69
C LEU A 420 -15.49 -1.53 -23.03
N ASN A 421 -16.25 -2.14 -23.93
CA ASN A 421 -16.47 -1.68 -25.31
C ASN A 421 -17.56 -0.61 -25.47
N GLU A 422 -18.38 -0.33 -24.45
CA GLU A 422 -19.46 0.68 -24.56
C GLU A 422 -18.94 2.13 -24.44
N TYR A 423 -18.02 2.52 -25.33
CA TYR A 423 -17.78 3.92 -25.66
C TYR A 423 -18.23 4.08 -27.12
N GLU A 424 -19.42 4.67 -27.34
CA GLU A 424 -19.86 5.17 -28.65
C GLU A 424 -19.33 6.59 -28.83
N PRO A 425 -18.22 6.81 -29.55
CA PRO A 425 -18.03 8.06 -30.25
C PRO A 425 -18.91 8.00 -31.50
N ASP A 426 -19.77 9.00 -31.67
CA ASP A 426 -20.47 9.23 -32.93
C ASP A 426 -19.44 9.16 -34.09
N ALA A 427 -19.65 8.22 -35.03
CA ALA A 427 -18.75 7.76 -36.11
C ALA A 427 -17.96 6.46 -35.82
N TYR A 428 -18.66 5.32 -35.75
CA TYR A 428 -18.05 3.99 -35.83
C TYR A 428 -18.21 3.42 -37.24
N ASP A 429 -17.10 3.32 -37.98
CA ASP A 429 -16.98 2.56 -39.23
C ASP A 429 -16.53 1.12 -38.90
N PRO A 430 -17.37 0.10 -39.11
CA PRO A 430 -17.13 -1.26 -38.62
C PRO A 430 -15.94 -1.99 -39.26
N ASP A 431 -15.36 -1.47 -40.35
CA ASP A 431 -14.29 -2.13 -41.10
C ASP A 431 -12.85 -1.74 -40.68
N GLN A 432 -12.66 -0.77 -39.77
CA GLN A 432 -11.32 -0.42 -39.23
C GLN A 432 -10.88 -1.32 -38.07
N SER A 433 -10.61 -2.57 -38.43
CA SER A 433 -9.54 -3.46 -37.99
C SER A 433 -9.07 -3.43 -36.51
N GLN A 434 -9.38 -4.53 -35.82
CA GLN A 434 -8.82 -5.00 -34.54
C GLN A 434 -7.28 -4.87 -34.42
N GLY A 435 -6.54 -4.89 -35.54
CA GLY A 435 -5.09 -4.67 -35.59
C GLY A 435 -4.63 -3.21 -35.46
N GLN A 436 -5.44 -2.25 -35.90
CA GLN A 436 -5.12 -0.82 -35.81
C GLN A 436 -5.28 -0.31 -34.37
N THR A 437 -6.31 -0.77 -33.64
CA THR A 437 -6.54 -0.44 -32.22
C THR A 437 -5.44 -0.98 -31.29
N GLN A 438 -4.90 -2.19 -31.55
CA GLN A 438 -3.81 -2.76 -30.75
C GLN A 438 -2.47 -2.03 -30.97
N SER A 439 -2.14 -1.70 -32.23
CA SER A 439 -0.94 -0.91 -32.56
C SER A 439 -0.99 0.51 -31.95
N PHE A 440 -2.19 1.11 -31.94
CA PHE A 440 -2.47 2.39 -31.31
C PHE A 440 -2.25 2.35 -29.79
N GLN A 441 -2.81 1.35 -29.11
CA GLN A 441 -2.66 1.18 -27.67
C GLN A 441 -1.19 0.93 -27.28
N ALA A 442 -0.46 0.13 -28.07
CA ALA A 442 0.96 -0.13 -27.86
C ALA A 442 1.81 1.15 -28.00
N THR A 443 1.53 1.97 -29.02
CA THR A 443 2.26 3.23 -29.24
C THR A 443 1.99 4.24 -28.12
N ALA A 444 0.72 4.42 -27.75
CA ALA A 444 0.34 5.30 -26.65
C ALA A 444 0.96 4.84 -25.31
N LEU A 445 1.02 3.54 -25.05
CA LEU A 445 1.67 2.96 -23.88
C LEU A 445 3.17 3.28 -23.83
N VAL A 446 3.90 3.07 -24.93
CA VAL A 446 5.35 3.37 -24.98
C VAL A 446 5.61 4.84 -24.68
N ILE A 447 4.80 5.74 -25.25
CA ILE A 447 4.89 7.18 -24.98
C ILE A 447 4.59 7.47 -23.50
N GLN A 448 3.52 6.89 -22.94
CA GLN A 448 3.17 7.07 -21.52
C GLN A 448 4.30 6.64 -20.60
N VAL A 449 4.85 5.43 -20.80
CA VAL A 449 5.97 4.92 -19.99
C VAL A 449 7.21 5.80 -20.13
N PHE A 450 7.52 6.23 -21.36
CA PHE A 450 8.68 7.09 -21.60
C PHE A 450 8.54 8.46 -20.92
N VAL A 451 7.39 9.13 -21.07
CA VAL A 451 7.11 10.42 -20.43
C VAL A 451 7.18 10.27 -18.91
N GLU A 452 6.58 9.22 -18.35
CA GLU A 452 6.60 8.92 -16.91
C GLU A 452 8.04 8.78 -16.38
N ILE A 453 8.88 8.00 -17.07
CA ILE A 453 10.30 7.82 -16.72
C ILE A 453 11.03 9.16 -16.69
N VAL A 454 10.82 10.01 -17.69
CA VAL A 454 11.46 11.33 -17.77
C VAL A 454 10.98 12.24 -16.63
N VAL A 455 9.66 12.30 -16.42
CA VAL A 455 9.02 13.13 -15.39
C VAL A 455 9.47 12.73 -13.99
N ASP A 456 9.52 11.44 -13.70
CA ASP A 456 9.97 10.92 -12.42
C ASP A 456 11.46 11.14 -12.20
N TYR A 457 12.28 10.99 -13.23
CA TYR A 457 13.69 11.28 -13.14
C TYR A 457 13.93 12.76 -12.80
N VAL A 458 13.30 13.68 -13.55
CA VAL A 458 13.41 15.12 -13.32
C VAL A 458 12.89 15.48 -11.93
N SER A 459 11.74 14.94 -11.54
CA SER A 459 11.17 15.16 -10.21
C SER A 459 12.08 14.66 -9.09
N CYS A 460 12.65 13.46 -9.20
CA CYS A 460 13.61 12.91 -8.25
C CYS A 460 14.85 13.80 -8.13
N VAL A 461 15.36 14.31 -9.25
CA VAL A 461 16.52 15.22 -9.24
C VAL A 461 16.18 16.49 -8.48
N LEU A 462 15.02 17.09 -8.73
CA LEU A 462 14.57 18.32 -8.08
C LEU A 462 14.31 18.09 -6.57
N GLU A 463 13.77 16.94 -6.19
CA GLU A 463 13.56 16.56 -4.79
C GLU A 463 14.90 16.37 -4.06
N ILE A 464 15.85 15.66 -4.67
CA ILE A 464 17.19 15.45 -4.11
C ILE A 464 17.95 16.77 -4.01
N SER A 465 17.86 17.66 -5.01
CA SER A 465 18.51 18.98 -4.95
C SER A 465 17.94 19.87 -3.83
N ASN A 466 16.73 19.56 -3.35
CA ASN A 466 16.10 20.24 -2.23
C ASN A 466 16.25 19.48 -0.89
N GLY A 467 17.10 18.45 -0.83
CA GLY A 467 17.48 17.77 0.42
C GLY A 467 16.68 16.52 0.78
N ILE A 468 15.94 15.93 -0.17
CA ILE A 468 15.22 14.65 0.04
C ILE A 468 16.16 13.48 -0.24
N GLU A 469 16.42 12.63 0.77
CA GLU A 469 17.29 11.46 0.66
C GLU A 469 16.48 10.15 0.51
N PHE A 470 16.47 9.59 -0.70
CA PHE A 470 15.76 8.33 -0.98
C PHE A 470 16.44 7.05 -0.47
N GLN A 471 17.65 7.16 0.09
CA GLN A 471 18.46 5.99 0.51
C GLN A 471 17.73 5.12 1.55
N GLU A 472 16.99 5.73 2.48
CA GLU A 472 16.27 4.98 3.51
C GLU A 472 15.18 4.07 2.91
N VAL A 473 14.53 4.50 1.82
CA VAL A 473 13.51 3.69 1.13
C VAL A 473 14.14 2.50 0.39
N GLN A 474 15.37 2.65 -0.12
CA GLN A 474 16.09 1.56 -0.79
C GLN A 474 16.37 0.37 0.14
N ARG A 475 16.42 0.60 1.47
CA ARG A 475 16.51 -0.46 2.49
C ARG A 475 15.32 -1.42 2.46
N TYR A 476 14.15 -0.93 2.04
CA TYR A 476 12.90 -1.68 1.98
C TYR A 476 12.60 -2.25 0.58
N ARG A 477 13.56 -2.25 -0.35
CA ARG A 477 13.34 -2.62 -1.77
C ARG A 477 12.59 -3.94 -2.00
N VAL A 478 12.91 -4.99 -1.24
CA VAL A 478 12.25 -6.31 -1.37
C VAL A 478 10.83 -6.26 -0.84
N TYR A 479 10.64 -5.63 0.32
CA TYR A 479 9.31 -5.42 0.89
C TYR A 479 8.42 -4.61 -0.07
N LEU A 480 8.96 -3.53 -0.64
CA LEU A 480 8.22 -2.68 -1.59
C LEU A 480 7.84 -3.43 -2.86
N ALA A 481 8.75 -4.23 -3.44
CA ALA A 481 8.42 -5.06 -4.60
C ALA A 481 7.23 -6.00 -4.32
N LEU A 482 7.25 -6.66 -3.15
CA LEU A 482 6.18 -7.58 -2.76
C LEU A 482 4.89 -6.85 -2.40
N LEU A 483 4.98 -5.68 -1.76
CA LEU A 483 3.84 -4.84 -1.47
C LEU A 483 3.15 -4.39 -2.76
N PHE A 484 3.93 -3.91 -3.73
CA PHE A 484 3.41 -3.49 -5.03
C PHE A 484 2.80 -4.64 -5.81
N LEU A 485 3.39 -5.82 -5.75
CA LEU A 485 2.79 -7.03 -6.31
C LEU A 485 1.42 -7.33 -5.66
N CYS A 486 1.31 -7.24 -4.34
CA CYS A 486 0.04 -7.42 -3.63
C CYS A 486 -0.99 -6.35 -4.01
N ILE A 487 -0.59 -5.07 -4.09
CA ILE A 487 -1.47 -3.97 -4.49
C ILE A 487 -1.96 -4.17 -5.92
N ALA A 488 -1.07 -4.56 -6.83
CA ALA A 488 -1.41 -4.84 -8.22
C ALA A 488 -2.39 -6.02 -8.34
N ALA A 489 -2.19 -7.08 -7.56
CA ALA A 489 -3.12 -8.21 -7.51
C ALA A 489 -4.51 -7.79 -6.99
N VAL A 490 -4.59 -6.96 -5.95
CA VAL A 490 -5.86 -6.38 -5.46
C VAL A 490 -6.54 -5.52 -6.54
N ASN A 491 -5.76 -4.76 -7.30
CA ASN A 491 -6.28 -3.92 -8.37
C ASN A 491 -6.88 -4.76 -9.52
N VAL A 492 -6.17 -5.80 -9.96
CA VAL A 492 -6.69 -6.76 -10.94
C VAL A 492 -7.92 -7.48 -10.39
N HIS A 493 -7.91 -7.86 -9.10
CA HIS A 493 -9.05 -8.47 -8.42
C HIS A 493 -10.30 -7.59 -8.49
N ILE A 494 -10.17 -6.31 -8.20
CA ILE A 494 -11.27 -5.35 -8.34
C ILE A 494 -11.75 -5.28 -9.79
N CYS A 495 -10.83 -5.11 -10.75
CA CYS A 495 -11.18 -4.96 -12.17
C CYS A 495 -11.93 -6.19 -12.71
N VAL A 496 -11.46 -7.39 -12.37
CA VAL A 496 -12.08 -8.67 -12.74
C VAL A 496 -13.55 -8.75 -12.32
N PHE A 497 -13.88 -8.32 -11.10
CA PHE A 497 -15.27 -8.42 -10.63
C PHE A 497 -16.13 -7.22 -11.02
N VAL A 498 -15.55 -6.03 -11.18
CA VAL A 498 -16.32 -4.81 -11.49
C VAL A 498 -16.70 -4.72 -12.97
N TYR A 499 -15.79 -5.06 -13.88
CA TYR A 499 -16.05 -4.95 -15.33
C TYR A 499 -16.74 -6.18 -15.93
N ARG A 500 -17.00 -7.23 -15.14
CA ARG A 500 -17.70 -8.41 -15.62
C ARG A 500 -19.17 -8.08 -15.90
N HIS A 501 -19.73 -8.64 -16.97
CA HIS A 501 -21.17 -8.55 -17.21
C HIS A 501 -21.96 -9.20 -16.06
N VAL A 502 -22.95 -8.45 -15.56
CA VAL A 502 -23.90 -8.92 -14.54
C VAL A 502 -25.27 -9.06 -15.21
N GLU A 503 -25.68 -10.31 -15.49
CA GLU A 503 -27.04 -10.64 -15.96
C GLU A 503 -28.07 -10.76 -14.84
#